data_AF-X0VG97-F1
#
_entry.id   AF-X0VG97-F1
#
_cell.length_a   1.000
_cell.length_b   1.000
_cell.length_c   1.000
_cell.angle_alpha   90.00
_cell.angle_beta   90.00
_cell.angle_gamma   90.00
#
_symmetry.space_group_name_H-M   'P 1'
#
loop_
_entity.id
_entity.type
_entity.pdbx_description
1 polymer ?
#
loop_
_entity_poly.entity_id
_entity_poly.type
_entity_poly.pdbx_seq_one_letter_code
_entity_poly.pdbx_strand_id
1 'polypeptide(L)'
;MSCEQAYREYLKALKAKTPIEEELTALLLSLTNIPGEPVQLPMPRHEMLGRAAQLMREKKAAVQRFHAALDAWFEAAKRHCD
;
A
#
# COMPACT_ATOMS: atom_id res chain seq x y z
N MET A 1 -20.87 11.59 10.03
CA MET A 1 -19.54 11.11 10.49
C MET A 1 -18.77 12.32 10.98
N SER A 2 -18.15 12.26 12.17
CA SER A 2 -17.34 13.36 12.69
C SER A 2 -15.97 13.41 11.99
N CYS A 3 -15.30 14.57 12.05
CA CYS A 3 -13.94 14.73 11.54
C CYS A 3 -12.96 13.72 12.18
N GLU A 4 -13.06 13.51 13.50
CA GLU A 4 -12.24 12.53 14.22
C GLU A 4 -12.50 11.09 13.75
N GLN A 5 -13.76 10.71 13.53
CA GLN A 5 -14.11 9.38 13.03
C GLN A 5 -13.59 9.17 11.60
N ALA A 6 -13.72 10.17 10.74
CA ALA A 6 -13.21 10.12 9.37
C ALA A 6 -11.67 10.00 9.35
N TYR A 7 -10.98 10.74 10.23
CA TYR A 7 -9.53 10.67 10.37
C TYR A 7 -9.06 9.28 10.86
N ARG A 8 -9.77 8.66 11.80
CA ARG A 8 -9.47 7.30 12.27
C ARG A 8 -9.60 6.26 11.15
N GLU A 9 -10.66 6.34 10.33
CA GLU A 9 -10.83 5.45 9.18
C GLU A 9 -9.75 5.68 8.11
N TYR A 10 -9.35 6.94 7.87
CA TYR A 10 -8.19 7.26 7.02
C TYR A 10 -6.90 6.59 7.54
N LEU A 11 -6.59 6.73 8.83
CA LEU A 11 -5.40 6.12 9.43
C LEU A 11 -5.43 4.59 9.35
N LYS A 12 -6.61 3.98 9.52
CA LYS A 12 -6.79 2.54 9.38
C LYS A 12 -6.52 2.09 7.94
N ALA A 13 -7.04 2.81 6.95
CA ALA A 13 -6.80 2.51 5.54
C ALA A 13 -5.32 2.70 5.15
N LEU A 14 -4.66 3.74 5.68
CA LEU A 14 -3.22 3.97 5.50
C LEU A 14 -2.42 2.79 6.07
N LYS A 15 -2.64 2.42 7.34
CA LYS A 15 -1.96 1.29 8.00
C LYS A 15 -2.16 -0.04 7.27
N ALA A 16 -3.30 -0.25 6.65
CA ALA A 16 -3.58 -1.47 5.88
C ALA A 16 -2.85 -1.51 4.52
N LYS A 17 -2.60 -0.35 3.91
CA LYS A 17 -1.93 -0.23 2.60
C LYS A 17 -0.40 -0.28 2.72
N THR A 18 0.17 0.36 3.75
CA THR A 18 1.63 0.48 3.94
C THR A 18 2.41 -0.84 3.81
N PRO A 19 2.09 -1.92 4.56
CA PRO A 19 2.90 -3.14 4.51
C PRO A 19 2.87 -3.81 3.13
N ILE A 20 1.76 -3.68 2.39
CA ILE A 20 1.64 -4.20 1.03
C ILE A 20 2.61 -3.47 0.09
N GLU A 21 2.75 -2.15 0.26
CA GLU A 21 3.67 -1.36 -0.55
C GLU A 21 5.13 -1.61 -0.21
N GLU A 22 5.45 -1.75 1.08
CA GLU A 22 6.80 -2.08 1.54
C GLU A 22 7.24 -3.44 1.00
N GLU A 23 6.41 -4.47 1.15
CA GLU A 23 6.73 -5.81 0.67
C GLU A 23 6.85 -5.87 -0.86
N LEU A 24 5.91 -5.24 -1.57
CA LEU A 24 5.95 -5.18 -3.04
C LEU A 24 7.21 -4.44 -3.53
N THR A 25 7.57 -3.34 -2.89
CA THR A 25 8.77 -2.56 -3.25
C THR A 25 10.03 -3.40 -3.03
N ALA A 26 10.14 -4.07 -1.89
CA ALA A 26 11.26 -4.95 -1.60
C ALA A 26 11.38 -6.07 -2.66
N LEU A 27 10.28 -6.74 -3.00
CA LEU A 27 10.27 -7.80 -4.01
C LEU A 27 10.66 -7.30 -5.40
N LEU A 28 10.15 -6.14 -5.82
CA LEU A 28 10.49 -5.56 -7.12
C LEU A 28 11.95 -5.14 -7.20
N LEU A 29 12.49 -4.54 -6.12
CA LEU A 29 13.91 -4.20 -6.02
C LEU A 29 14.81 -5.44 -6.06
N SER A 30 14.40 -6.54 -5.41
CA SER A 30 15.12 -7.80 -5.50
C SER A 30 15.04 -8.45 -6.90
N LEU A 31 14.04 -8.12 -7.71
CA LEU A 31 13.92 -8.62 -9.09
C LEU A 31 14.71 -7.78 -10.10
N THR A 32 15.03 -6.52 -9.78
CA THR A 32 15.91 -5.68 -10.61
C THR A 32 17.35 -6.12 -10.43
N ASN A 33 17.86 -6.87 -11.42
CA ASN A 33 19.25 -7.31 -11.45
C ASN A 33 20.15 -6.09 -11.72
N ILE A 34 20.99 -5.70 -10.77
CA ILE A 34 22.09 -4.76 -11.03
C ILE A 34 23.23 -5.58 -11.67
N PRO A 35 23.71 -5.24 -12.87
CA PRO A 35 24.81 -5.97 -13.49
C PRO A 35 26.04 -5.93 -12.58
N GLY A 36 26.56 -7.11 -12.22
CA GLY A 36 27.81 -7.24 -11.44
C GLY A 36 27.62 -7.60 -9.96
N GLU A 37 26.39 -7.61 -9.43
CA GLU A 37 26.13 -8.06 -8.06
C GLU A 37 25.41 -9.42 -8.04
N PRO A 38 25.93 -10.43 -7.31
CA PRO A 38 25.18 -11.66 -7.07
C PRO A 38 23.99 -11.34 -6.15
N VAL A 39 22.81 -11.18 -6.73
CA VAL A 39 21.58 -10.99 -5.97
C VAL A 39 21.19 -12.33 -5.31
N GLN A 40 21.34 -12.42 -4.00
CA GLN A 40 20.69 -13.46 -3.21
C GLN A 40 19.20 -13.14 -3.14
N LEU A 41 18.40 -13.91 -3.88
CA LEU A 41 16.95 -13.79 -3.84
C LEU A 41 16.42 -14.38 -2.53
N PRO A 42 15.48 -13.72 -1.84
CA PRO A 42 14.90 -14.22 -0.60
C PRO A 42 14.07 -15.51 -0.80
N MET A 43 13.68 -15.81 -2.05
CA MET A 43 12.96 -17.01 -2.46
C MET A 43 13.13 -17.24 -3.97
N PRO A 44 12.71 -18.40 -4.52
CA PRO A 44 12.76 -18.65 -5.95
C PRO A 44 12.05 -17.57 -6.77
N ARG A 45 12.64 -17.18 -7.91
CA ARG A 45 12.14 -16.09 -8.76
C ARG A 45 10.66 -16.24 -9.16
N HIS A 46 10.21 -17.45 -9.44
CA HIS A 46 8.82 -17.71 -9.82
C HIS A 46 7.84 -17.47 -8.65
N GLU A 47 8.25 -17.77 -7.42
CA GLU A 47 7.48 -17.47 -6.21
C GLU A 47 7.44 -15.96 -5.96
N MET A 48 8.56 -15.25 -6.15
CA MET A 48 8.58 -13.79 -6.05
C MET A 48 7.61 -13.13 -7.04
N LEU A 49 7.56 -13.61 -8.28
CA LEU A 49 6.63 -13.11 -9.29
C LEU A 49 5.18 -13.41 -8.91
N GLY A 50 4.90 -14.60 -8.38
CA GLY A 50 3.58 -14.97 -7.86
C GLY A 50 3.14 -14.06 -6.71
N ARG A 51 4.03 -13.83 -5.74
CA ARG A 51 3.79 -12.95 -4.59
C ARG A 51 3.62 -11.49 -5.01
N ALA A 52 4.48 -10.98 -5.90
CA ALA A 52 4.35 -9.63 -6.44
C ALA A 52 3.02 -9.44 -7.19
N ALA A 53 2.58 -10.43 -7.97
CA ALA A 53 1.28 -10.37 -8.64
C ALA A 53 0.10 -10.36 -7.65
N GLN A 54 0.20 -11.12 -6.56
CA GLN A 54 -0.79 -11.09 -5.47
C GLN A 54 -0.81 -9.72 -4.79
N LEU A 55 0.35 -9.21 -4.35
CA LEU A 55 0.48 -7.91 -3.69
C LEU A 55 0.00 -6.76 -4.58
N MET A 56 0.21 -6.82 -5.89
CA MET A 56 -0.32 -5.83 -6.82
C MET A 56 -1.86 -5.78 -6.81
N ARG A 57 -2.53 -6.94 -6.73
CA ARG A 57 -4.00 -7.02 -6.61
C ARG A 57 -4.47 -6.49 -5.26
N GLU A 58 -3.81 -6.90 -4.18
CA GLU A 58 -4.12 -6.43 -2.82
C GLU A 58 -3.90 -4.91 -2.68
N LYS A 59 -2.80 -4.40 -3.25
CA LYS A 59 -2.47 -2.97 -3.31
C LYS A 59 -3.56 -2.19 -4.03
N LYS A 60 -4.06 -2.67 -5.17
CA LYS A 60 -5.15 -2.00 -5.90
C LYS A 60 -6.37 -1.80 -5.01
N ALA A 61 -6.79 -2.86 -4.29
CA ALA A 61 -7.93 -2.78 -3.38
C ALA A 61 -7.65 -1.91 -2.15
N ALA A 62 -6.45 -1.97 -1.58
CA ALA A 62 -6.04 -1.15 -0.43
C ALA A 62 -5.96 0.34 -0.79
N VAL A 63 -5.43 0.68 -1.97
CA VAL A 63 -5.38 2.04 -2.52
C VAL A 63 -6.77 2.63 -2.72
N GLN A 64 -7.71 1.84 -3.25
CA GLN A 64 -9.10 2.30 -3.41
C GLN A 64 -9.74 2.65 -2.07
N ARG A 65 -9.54 1.80 -1.04
CA ARG A 65 -10.03 2.07 0.32
C ARG A 65 -9.35 3.30 0.95
N PHE A 66 -8.05 3.44 0.74
CA PHE A 66 -7.28 4.60 1.18
C PHE A 66 -7.81 5.90 0.58
N HIS A 67 -8.00 5.96 -0.74
CA HIS A 67 -8.54 7.16 -1.39
C HIS A 67 -9.95 7.48 -0.91
N ALA A 68 -10.83 6.47 -0.80
CA ALA A 68 -12.18 6.70 -0.29
C ALA A 68 -12.18 7.25 1.16
N ALA A 69 -11.30 6.76 2.02
CA ALA A 69 -11.18 7.24 3.40
C ALA A 69 -10.54 8.65 3.47
N LEU A 70 -9.58 8.95 2.60
CA LEU A 70 -8.96 10.27 2.47
C LEU A 70 -9.98 11.32 2.01
N ASP A 71 -10.76 11.01 0.97
CA ASP A 71 -11.82 11.89 0.46
C ASP A 71 -12.87 12.16 1.55
N ALA A 72 -13.27 11.12 2.28
CA ALA A 72 -14.23 11.25 3.37
C ALA A 72 -13.69 12.08 4.55
N TRP A 73 -12.40 11.97 4.85
CA TRP A 73 -11.75 12.83 5.86
C TRP A 73 -11.70 14.28 5.39
N PHE A 74 -11.32 14.56 4.15
CA PHE A 74 -11.32 15.93 3.63
C PHE A 74 -12.72 16.56 3.63
N GLU A 75 -13.74 15.81 3.23
CA GLU A 75 -15.12 16.30 3.26
C GLU A 75 -15.62 16.55 4.68
N ALA A 76 -15.23 15.71 5.65
CA ALA A 76 -15.54 15.95 7.06
C ALA A 76 -14.77 17.15 7.62
N ALA A 77 -13.50 17.33 7.24
CA ALA A 77 -12.67 18.45 7.67
C ALA A 77 -13.24 19.78 7.17
N LYS A 78 -13.63 19.87 5.89
CA LYS A 78 -14.26 21.07 5.32
C LYS A 78 -15.53 21.47 6.09
N ARG A 79 -16.38 20.50 6.45
CA ARG A 79 -17.67 20.77 7.13
C ARG A 79 -17.55 21.19 8.60
N HIS A 80 -16.40 20.94 9.23
CA HIS A 80 -16.19 21.12 10.67
C HIS A 80 -15.06 22.12 10.99
N CYS A 81 -14.39 22.67 9.98
CA CYS A 81 -13.37 23.71 10.11
C CYS A 81 -13.78 25.06 9.48
N ASP A 82 -15.07 25.25 9.19
CA ASP A 82 -15.68 26.57 8.97
C ASP A 82 -16.09 27.21 10.31
#